data_AF-A0A947IJU1-F1
#
_entry.id   AF-A0A947IJU1-F1
#
_cell.length_a   1.000
_cell.length_b   1.000
_cell.length_c   1.000
_cell.angle_alpha   90.00
_cell.angle_beta   90.00
_cell.angle_gamma   90.00
#
_symmetry.space_group_name_H-M   'P 1'
#
loop_
_entity.id
_entity.type
_entity.pdbx_description
1 polymer ?
#
loop_
_entity_poly.entity_id
_entity_poly.type
_entity_poly.pdbx_seq_one_letter_code
_entity_poly.pdbx_strand_id
1 'polypeptide(L)'
;MKVLIVDDEPLARQRAARLLQELDHIDIVGDAANAEQALAEIERSQPDALLLDIAMPGMSGIELARVLAERESSPAIVFCTAYDEYAIAAFDAQAVGYLLKPIQRDKLAAVFGRLSRLNAAQIAALSAIDAPTRRSQVSATGPQGISLLPVSAVRYFHADNKYVSAVHLEGELL
;
A
#
# COMPACT_ATOMS: atom_id res chain seq x y z
N MET A 1 -4.26 5.00 -6.26
CA MET A 1 -2.80 4.93 -6.11
C MET A 1 -2.21 6.03 -6.98
N LYS A 2 -1.54 6.99 -6.36
CA LYS A 2 -0.89 8.12 -7.02
C LYS A 2 0.42 7.69 -7.68
N VAL A 3 0.56 7.93 -8.97
CA VAL A 3 1.72 7.50 -9.76
C VAL A 3 2.36 8.70 -10.44
N LEU A 4 3.69 8.81 -10.31
CA LEU A 4 4.51 9.78 -11.03
C LEU A 4 5.31 9.06 -12.12
N ILE A 5 5.31 9.61 -13.33
CA ILE A 5 6.06 9.07 -14.48
C ILE A 5 7.35 9.86 -14.65
N VAL A 6 8.48 9.19 -14.72
CA VAL A 6 9.79 9.83 -14.84
C VAL A 6 10.55 9.22 -16.01
N ASP A 7 10.75 9.99 -17.07
CA ASP A 7 11.41 9.56 -18.31
C ASP A 7 11.83 10.81 -19.08
N ASP A 8 13.04 10.87 -19.63
CA ASP A 8 13.51 12.07 -20.34
C ASP A 8 12.80 12.24 -21.69
N GLU A 9 12.29 11.16 -22.29
CA GLU A 9 11.62 11.16 -23.58
C GLU A 9 10.12 11.51 -23.44
N PRO A 10 9.63 12.64 -24.02
CA PRO A 10 8.22 13.04 -23.90
C PRO A 10 7.24 12.02 -24.47
N LEU A 11 7.60 11.33 -25.56
CA LEU A 11 6.77 10.30 -26.18
C LEU A 11 6.64 9.06 -25.30
N ALA A 12 7.70 8.69 -24.59
CA ALA A 12 7.68 7.59 -23.63
C ALA A 12 6.75 7.92 -22.46
N ARG A 13 6.80 9.15 -21.91
CA ARG A 13 5.87 9.60 -20.87
C ARG A 13 4.41 9.56 -21.31
N GLN A 14 4.12 10.07 -22.51
CA GLN A 14 2.75 10.02 -23.07
C GLN A 14 2.26 8.58 -23.28
N ARG A 15 3.14 7.68 -23.76
CA ARG A 15 2.79 6.26 -23.94
C ARG A 15 2.53 5.58 -22.60
N ALA A 16 3.41 5.78 -21.62
CA ALA A 16 3.26 5.24 -20.28
C ALA A 16 1.97 5.75 -19.62
N ALA A 17 1.67 7.04 -19.76
CA ALA A 17 0.44 7.64 -19.25
C ALA A 17 -0.81 6.98 -19.84
N ARG A 18 -0.84 6.77 -21.16
CA ARG A 18 -1.96 6.05 -21.82
C ARG A 18 -2.15 4.64 -21.27
N LEU A 19 -1.05 3.89 -21.11
CA LEU A 19 -1.12 2.52 -20.57
C LEU A 19 -1.56 2.50 -19.11
N LEU A 20 -1.12 3.46 -18.29
CA LEU A 20 -1.52 3.59 -16.89
C LEU A 20 -2.99 4.01 -16.75
N GLN A 21 -3.51 4.86 -17.63
CA GLN A 21 -4.92 5.27 -17.67
C GLN A 21 -5.87 4.11 -18.00
N GLU A 22 -5.37 3.05 -18.64
CA GLU A 22 -6.13 1.83 -18.91
C GLU A 22 -6.23 0.88 -17.69
N LEU A 23 -5.53 1.19 -16.59
CA LEU A 23 -5.57 0.45 -15.35
C LEU A 23 -6.52 1.10 -14.35
N ASP A 24 -7.31 0.29 -13.64
CA ASP A 24 -8.17 0.79 -12.58
C ASP A 24 -7.36 1.29 -11.38
N HIS A 25 -7.91 2.28 -10.67
CA HIS A 25 -7.37 2.81 -9.41
C HIS A 25 -5.98 3.47 -9.47
N ILE A 26 -5.51 3.82 -10.67
CA ILE A 26 -4.30 4.63 -10.89
C ILE A 26 -4.68 6.11 -11.09
N ASP A 27 -4.02 6.98 -10.36
CA ASP A 27 -4.12 8.44 -10.49
C ASP A 27 -2.74 8.99 -10.88
N ILE A 28 -2.60 9.56 -12.08
CA ILE A 28 -1.31 10.09 -12.56
C ILE A 28 -1.18 11.52 -12.04
N VAL A 29 -0.31 11.73 -11.05
CA VAL A 29 -0.19 13.01 -10.33
C VAL A 29 0.79 14.01 -10.96
N GLY A 30 1.51 13.57 -11.98
CA GLY A 30 2.44 14.38 -12.74
C GLY A 30 3.36 13.55 -13.62
N ASP A 31 4.28 14.25 -14.28
CA ASP A 31 5.37 13.67 -15.03
C ASP A 31 6.65 14.52 -14.87
N ALA A 32 7.82 13.89 -14.98
CA ALA A 32 9.12 14.55 -14.84
C ALA A 32 10.09 14.07 -15.92
N ALA A 33 10.92 14.97 -16.44
CA ALA A 33 11.89 14.68 -17.50
C ALA A 33 13.29 14.31 -16.99
N ASN A 34 13.53 14.42 -15.68
CA ASN A 34 14.82 14.09 -15.06
C ASN A 34 14.65 13.92 -13.53
N ALA A 35 15.72 13.51 -12.86
CA ALA A 35 15.72 13.28 -11.42
C ALA A 35 15.43 14.52 -10.57
N GLU A 36 15.91 15.71 -10.98
CA GLU A 36 15.68 16.95 -10.23
C GLU A 36 14.20 17.33 -10.22
N GLN A 37 13.56 17.27 -11.38
CA GLN A 37 12.11 17.46 -11.51
C GLN A 37 11.35 16.38 -10.75
N ALA A 38 11.80 15.12 -10.81
CA ALA A 38 11.16 14.03 -10.10
C ALA A 38 11.20 14.26 -8.58
N LEU A 39 12.33 14.69 -8.01
CA LEU A 39 12.45 14.99 -6.58
C LEU A 39 11.49 16.12 -6.17
N ALA A 40 11.41 17.20 -6.95
CA ALA A 40 10.47 18.29 -6.69
C ALA A 40 9.01 17.82 -6.74
N GLU A 41 8.67 16.99 -7.72
CA GLU A 41 7.34 16.42 -7.88
C GLU A 41 6.97 15.42 -6.79
N ILE A 42 7.93 14.64 -6.30
CA ILE A 42 7.76 13.71 -5.18
C ILE A 42 7.40 14.48 -3.90
N GLU A 43 8.11 15.58 -3.61
CA GLU A 43 7.78 16.46 -2.48
C GLU A 43 6.39 17.07 -2.61
N ARG A 44 6.05 17.54 -3.82
CA ARG A 44 4.80 18.26 -4.08
C ARG A 44 3.57 17.36 -4.03
N SER A 45 3.65 16.19 -4.65
CA SER A 45 2.49 15.33 -4.92
C SER A 45 2.40 14.10 -4.02
N GLN A 46 3.50 13.76 -3.34
CA GLN A 46 3.63 12.56 -2.50
C GLN A 46 3.04 11.32 -3.21
N PRO A 47 3.65 10.89 -4.33
CA PRO A 47 3.16 9.74 -5.08
C PRO A 47 3.34 8.45 -4.25
N ASP A 48 2.47 7.47 -4.49
CA ASP A 48 2.58 6.14 -3.89
C ASP A 48 3.60 5.27 -4.66
N ALA A 49 3.74 5.51 -5.97
CA ALA A 49 4.66 4.77 -6.84
C ALA A 49 5.26 5.64 -7.95
N LEU A 50 6.46 5.25 -8.40
CA LEU A 50 7.16 5.83 -9.54
C LEU A 50 7.24 4.81 -10.68
N LEU A 51 6.95 5.26 -11.90
CA LEU A 51 7.37 4.57 -13.12
C LEU A 51 8.60 5.31 -13.66
N LEU A 52 9.78 4.74 -13.46
CA LEU A 52 11.06 5.44 -13.56
C LEU A 52 11.96 4.87 -14.65
N ASP A 53 12.39 5.68 -15.60
CA ASP A 53 13.47 5.31 -16.52
C ASP A 53 14.83 5.32 -15.80
N ILE A 54 15.72 4.42 -16.23
CA ILE A 54 17.08 4.32 -15.74
C ILE A 54 17.98 5.30 -16.51
N ALA A 55 17.84 5.33 -17.83
CA ALA A 55 18.73 6.06 -18.71
C ALA A 55 18.26 7.51 -18.88
N MET A 56 18.58 8.35 -17.91
CA MET A 56 18.28 9.78 -17.94
C MET A 56 19.56 10.62 -17.91
N PRO A 57 19.59 11.79 -18.56
CA PRO A 57 20.72 12.70 -18.49
C PRO A 57 20.91 13.26 -17.08
N GLY A 58 22.18 13.43 -16.69
CA GLY A 58 22.54 13.87 -15.35
C GLY A 58 22.51 12.71 -14.36
N MET A 59 21.51 12.68 -13.49
CA MET A 59 21.33 11.61 -12.50
C MET A 59 20.47 10.49 -13.09
N SER A 60 21.00 9.28 -13.08
CA SER A 60 20.30 8.08 -13.55
C SER A 60 19.14 7.71 -12.61
N GLY A 61 18.18 6.93 -13.13
CA GLY A 61 17.08 6.42 -12.32
C GLY A 61 17.53 5.55 -11.15
N ILE A 62 18.65 4.82 -11.29
CA ILE A 62 19.21 4.00 -10.20
C ILE A 62 19.76 4.88 -9.08
N GLU A 63 20.48 5.94 -9.42
CA GLU A 63 20.97 6.90 -8.44
C GLU A 63 19.83 7.61 -7.72
N LEU A 64 18.80 8.04 -8.47
CA LEU A 64 17.59 8.60 -7.87
C LEU A 64 16.92 7.61 -6.91
N ALA A 65 16.79 6.35 -7.30
CA ALA A 65 16.18 5.32 -6.45
C ALA A 65 16.98 5.11 -5.15
N ARG A 66 18.31 5.15 -5.20
CA ARG A 66 19.16 5.09 -4.00
C ARG A 66 18.95 6.28 -3.08
N VAL A 67 18.88 7.50 -3.63
CA VAL A 67 18.57 8.71 -2.85
C VAL A 67 17.20 8.59 -2.17
N LEU A 68 16.21 8.04 -2.86
CA LEU A 68 14.87 7.85 -2.30
C LEU A 68 14.81 6.73 -1.24
N ALA A 69 15.64 5.69 -1.36
CA ALA A 69 15.68 4.58 -0.40
C ALA A 69 16.15 5.00 1.00
N GLU A 70 16.89 6.10 1.12
CA GLU A 70 17.32 6.66 2.42
C GLU A 70 16.19 7.38 3.18
N ARG A 71 15.01 7.53 2.58
CA ARG A 71 13.87 8.25 3.17
C ARG A 71 12.91 7.30 3.88
N GLU A 72 12.36 7.73 5.01
CA GLU A 72 11.39 6.93 5.78
C GLU A 72 10.11 6.59 5.01
N SER A 73 9.64 7.50 4.16
CA SER A 73 8.43 7.32 3.33
C SER A 73 8.77 7.46 1.85
N SER A 74 9.43 6.44 1.30
CA SER A 74 9.78 6.37 -0.12
C SER A 74 8.64 5.77 -0.97
N PRO A 75 8.33 6.33 -2.15
CA PRO A 75 7.40 5.73 -3.09
C PRO A 75 7.91 4.39 -3.63
N ALA A 76 7.01 3.50 -4.01
CA ALA A 76 7.39 2.23 -4.63
C ALA A 76 7.96 2.45 -6.04
N ILE A 77 9.15 1.91 -6.34
CA ILE A 77 9.83 2.18 -7.62
C ILE A 77 9.66 1.02 -8.61
N VAL A 78 9.04 1.31 -9.75
CA VAL A 78 8.97 0.42 -10.91
C VAL A 78 9.88 0.98 -12.00
N PHE A 79 10.99 0.27 -12.28
CA PHE A 79 11.86 0.68 -13.38
C PHE A 79 11.25 0.35 -14.74
N CYS A 80 11.44 1.24 -15.71
CA CYS A 80 11.05 1.07 -17.09
C CYS A 80 12.19 1.51 -18.02
N THR A 81 12.93 0.58 -18.59
CA THR A 81 14.17 0.87 -19.34
C THR A 81 14.29 0.04 -20.62
N ALA A 82 15.11 0.48 -21.58
CA ALA A 82 15.46 -0.31 -22.76
C ALA A 82 16.59 -1.32 -22.52
N TYR A 83 17.25 -1.25 -21.37
CA TYR A 83 18.43 -2.04 -21.02
C TYR A 83 18.05 -3.14 -20.04
N ASP A 84 18.54 -4.36 -20.20
CA ASP A 84 18.27 -5.49 -19.30
C ASP A 84 19.38 -5.71 -18.24
N GLU A 85 20.59 -5.23 -18.53
CA GLU A 85 21.78 -5.35 -17.68
C GLU A 85 21.63 -4.70 -16.29
N TYR A 86 20.70 -3.76 -16.12
CA TYR A 86 20.46 -3.06 -14.86
C TYR A 86 19.49 -3.79 -13.92
N ALA A 87 18.99 -4.97 -14.28
CA ALA A 87 18.03 -5.70 -13.46
C ALA A 87 18.59 -6.04 -12.05
N ILE A 88 19.89 -6.33 -11.95
CA ILE A 88 20.55 -6.59 -10.66
C ILE A 88 20.62 -5.31 -9.82
N ALA A 89 21.05 -4.20 -10.41
CA ALA A 89 21.13 -2.92 -9.70
C ALA A 89 19.75 -2.41 -9.25
N ALA A 90 18.69 -2.70 -10.01
CA ALA A 90 17.32 -2.41 -9.61
C ALA A 90 16.88 -3.19 -8.36
N PHE A 91 17.36 -4.43 -8.20
CA PHE A 91 17.11 -5.22 -7.00
C PHE A 91 17.78 -4.62 -5.76
N ASP A 92 19.04 -4.17 -5.90
CA ASP A 92 19.77 -3.51 -4.81
C ASP A 92 19.09 -2.21 -4.36
N ALA A 93 18.42 -1.51 -5.28
CA ALA A 93 17.62 -0.32 -5.01
C ALA A 93 16.20 -0.64 -4.47
N GLN A 94 15.92 -1.90 -4.10
CA GLN A 94 14.63 -2.37 -3.60
C GLN A 94 13.45 -2.07 -4.53
N ALA A 95 13.68 -2.08 -5.85
CA ALA A 95 12.61 -1.88 -6.80
C ALA A 95 11.57 -2.99 -6.72
N VAL A 96 10.30 -2.59 -6.79
CA VAL A 96 9.15 -3.49 -6.76
C VAL A 96 8.85 -4.11 -8.13
N GLY A 97 9.39 -3.53 -9.19
CA GLY A 97 9.20 -4.01 -10.55
C GLY A 97 10.28 -3.51 -11.52
N TYR A 98 10.44 -4.26 -12.60
CA TYR A 98 11.36 -3.96 -13.68
C TYR A 98 10.69 -4.30 -15.01
N LEU A 99 10.52 -3.30 -15.88
CA LEU A 99 9.84 -3.41 -17.15
C LEU A 99 10.80 -3.02 -18.27
N LEU A 100 10.87 -3.85 -19.31
CA LEU A 100 11.61 -3.53 -20.52
C LEU A 100 10.73 -2.73 -21.50
N LYS A 101 11.29 -1.68 -22.08
CA LYS A 101 10.70 -0.95 -23.21
C LYS A 101 10.75 -1.85 -24.47
N PRO A 102 9.69 -1.93 -25.29
CA PRO A 102 8.41 -1.22 -25.15
C PRO A 102 7.54 -1.81 -24.03
N ILE A 103 6.97 -0.94 -23.20
CA ILE A 103 6.08 -1.35 -22.09
C ILE A 103 4.86 -2.08 -22.67
N GLN A 104 4.65 -3.30 -22.19
CA GLN A 104 3.48 -4.11 -22.50
C GLN A 104 2.41 -3.90 -21.43
N ARG A 105 1.17 -3.67 -21.84
CA ARG A 105 0.03 -3.42 -20.94
C ARG A 105 -0.09 -4.50 -19.86
N ASP A 106 -0.04 -5.78 -20.25
CA ASP A 106 -0.23 -6.89 -19.32
C ASP A 106 0.87 -6.95 -18.25
N LYS A 107 2.11 -6.63 -18.63
CA LYS A 107 3.23 -6.58 -17.69
C LYS A 107 3.09 -5.40 -16.72
N LEU A 108 2.69 -4.24 -17.23
CA LEU A 108 2.42 -3.05 -16.42
C LEU A 108 1.29 -3.34 -15.41
N ALA A 109 0.18 -3.89 -15.88
CA ALA A 109 -0.95 -4.31 -15.05
C ALA A 109 -0.54 -5.32 -13.98
N ALA A 110 0.29 -6.31 -14.32
CA ALA A 110 0.77 -7.31 -13.37
C ALA A 110 1.70 -6.70 -12.30
N VAL A 111 2.51 -5.71 -12.63
CA VAL A 111 3.37 -5.02 -11.65
C VAL A 111 2.52 -4.15 -10.72
N PHE A 112 1.68 -3.27 -11.27
CA PHE A 112 0.86 -2.37 -10.46
C PHE A 112 -0.21 -3.11 -9.65
N GLY A 113 -0.77 -4.20 -10.19
CA GLY A 113 -1.68 -5.08 -9.46
C GLY A 113 -1.03 -5.78 -8.26
N ARG A 114 0.30 -5.99 -8.26
CA ARG A 114 1.02 -6.47 -7.08
C ARG A 114 1.21 -5.38 -6.03
N LEU A 115 1.40 -4.12 -6.44
CA LEU A 115 1.53 -2.99 -5.52
C LEU A 115 0.26 -2.72 -4.71
N SER A 116 -0.91 -2.98 -5.30
CA SER A 116 -2.18 -2.83 -4.60
C SER A 116 -2.51 -3.99 -3.65
N ARG A 117 -1.74 -5.09 -3.67
CA ARG A 117 -1.99 -6.25 -2.81
C ARG A 117 -1.18 -6.16 -1.53
N LEU A 118 -1.89 -6.16 -0.40
CA LEU A 118 -1.27 -6.31 0.91
C LEU A 118 -0.78 -7.76 1.11
N ASN A 119 0.44 -7.91 1.60
CA ASN A 119 0.96 -9.21 2.00
C ASN A 119 0.46 -9.61 3.41
N ALA A 120 0.64 -10.88 3.78
CA ALA A 120 0.15 -11.39 5.06
C ALA A 120 0.72 -10.64 6.28
N ALA A 121 1.99 -10.21 6.22
CA ALA A 121 2.63 -9.46 7.30
C ALA A 121 2.03 -8.06 7.46
N GLN A 122 1.74 -7.38 6.35
CA GLN A 122 1.07 -6.08 6.33
C GLN A 122 -0.37 -6.20 6.83
N ILE A 123 -1.10 -7.23 6.42
CA ILE A 123 -2.46 -7.51 6.93
C ILE A 123 -2.42 -7.74 8.44
N ALA A 124 -1.45 -8.53 8.94
CA ALA A 124 -1.29 -8.78 10.37
C ALA A 124 -0.94 -7.50 11.14
N ALA A 125 -0.04 -6.66 10.60
CA ALA A 125 0.33 -5.38 11.21
C ALA A 125 -0.87 -4.41 11.27
N LEU A 126 -1.64 -4.29 10.18
CA LEU A 126 -2.87 -3.49 10.15
C LEU A 126 -3.91 -4.02 11.14
N SER A 127 -4.07 -5.35 11.23
CA SER A 127 -4.96 -5.99 12.20
C SER A 127 -4.49 -5.79 13.65
N ALA A 128 -3.20 -5.59 13.88
CA ALA A 128 -2.64 -5.27 15.19
C ALA A 128 -2.82 -3.79 15.56
N ILE A 129 -2.88 -2.88 14.58
CA ILE A 129 -3.22 -1.46 14.78
C ILE A 129 -4.72 -1.32 15.09
N ASP A 130 -5.56 -2.12 14.43
CA ASP A 130 -7.00 -2.26 14.70
C ASP A 130 -7.33 -3.26 15.82
N ALA A 131 -6.32 -3.83 16.50
CA ALA A 131 -6.54 -4.68 17.66
C ALA A 131 -7.29 -3.84 18.69
N PRO A 132 -8.57 -4.15 18.93
CA PRO A 132 -9.41 -3.16 19.55
C PRO A 132 -9.01 -3.08 21.02
N THR A 133 -8.86 -1.85 21.50
CA THR A 133 -9.19 -1.48 22.89
C THR A 133 -10.66 -1.76 23.23
N ARG A 134 -11.46 -2.35 22.31
CA ARG A 134 -12.76 -2.96 22.64
C ARG A 134 -12.52 -4.22 23.44
N ARG A 135 -13.07 -4.22 24.65
CA ARG A 135 -13.25 -5.43 25.46
C ARG A 135 -13.95 -6.49 24.58
N SER A 136 -13.26 -7.60 24.31
CA SER A 136 -13.84 -8.76 23.62
C SER A 136 -14.65 -9.64 24.57
N GLN A 137 -14.57 -9.39 25.87
CA GLN A 137 -15.25 -10.11 26.93
C GLN A 137 -15.87 -9.17 27.95
N VAL A 138 -17.02 -9.55 28.49
CA VAL A 138 -17.69 -8.90 29.61
C VAL A 138 -17.71 -9.88 30.77
N SER A 139 -17.36 -9.39 31.96
CA SER A 139 -17.49 -10.19 33.18
C SER A 139 -18.96 -10.27 33.55
N ALA A 140 -19.50 -11.47 33.64
CA ALA A 140 -20.88 -11.73 34.00
C ALA A 140 -20.96 -12.74 35.16
N THR A 141 -21.82 -12.47 36.13
CA THR A 141 -22.03 -13.27 37.34
C THR A 141 -23.16 -14.26 37.09
N GLY A 142 -22.85 -15.54 37.22
CA GLY A 142 -23.82 -16.63 37.15
C GLY A 142 -23.89 -17.43 38.45
N PRO A 143 -24.71 -18.50 38.48
CA PRO A 143 -24.88 -19.36 39.66
C PRO A 143 -23.58 -20.02 40.15
N GLN A 144 -22.59 -20.18 39.26
CA GLN A 144 -21.29 -20.80 39.57
C GLN A 144 -20.18 -19.77 39.85
N GLY A 145 -20.53 -18.48 39.95
CA GLY A 145 -19.58 -17.39 40.19
C GLY A 145 -19.39 -16.49 38.96
N ILE A 146 -18.26 -15.76 38.94
CA ILE A 146 -17.92 -14.83 37.86
C ILE A 146 -17.39 -15.61 36.65
N SER A 147 -17.94 -15.32 35.48
CA SER A 147 -17.54 -15.90 34.18
C SER A 147 -17.25 -14.78 33.17
N LEU A 148 -16.41 -15.07 32.19
CA LEU A 148 -16.10 -14.15 31.11
C LEU A 148 -16.94 -14.53 29.88
N LEU A 149 -17.87 -13.67 29.51
CA LEU A 149 -18.76 -13.86 28.36
C LEU A 149 -18.19 -13.13 27.13
N PRO A 150 -17.94 -13.82 26.00
CA PRO A 150 -17.55 -13.17 24.76
C PRO A 150 -18.63 -12.18 24.30
N VAL A 151 -18.25 -10.94 23.98
CA VAL A 151 -19.20 -9.91 23.52
C VAL A 151 -19.95 -10.36 22.27
N SER A 152 -19.31 -11.14 21.40
CA SER A 152 -19.93 -11.70 20.18
C SER A 152 -21.07 -12.69 20.46
N ALA A 153 -21.14 -13.26 21.67
CA ALA A 153 -22.21 -14.18 22.07
C ALA A 153 -23.42 -13.44 22.67
N VAL A 154 -23.28 -12.16 23.03
CA VAL A 154 -24.35 -11.33 23.60
C VAL A 154 -25.27 -10.86 22.48
N ARG A 155 -26.57 -11.16 22.60
CA ARG A 155 -27.60 -10.68 21.68
C ARG A 155 -28.06 -9.27 22.03
N TYR A 156 -28.28 -9.03 23.33
CA TYR A 156 -28.62 -7.71 23.86
C TYR A 156 -28.33 -7.65 25.37
N PHE A 157 -28.27 -6.43 25.90
CA PHE A 157 -28.26 -6.17 27.33
C PHE A 157 -29.64 -5.72 27.78
N HIS A 158 -30.13 -6.27 28.88
CA HIS A 158 -31.40 -5.89 29.49
C HIS A 158 -31.12 -5.21 30.82
N ALA A 159 -31.60 -3.98 30.99
CA ALA A 159 -31.46 -3.23 32.23
C ALA A 159 -32.78 -3.28 33.00
N ASP A 160 -32.78 -3.85 34.20
CA ASP A 160 -33.92 -3.87 35.10
C ASP A 160 -33.49 -3.43 36.51
N ASN A 161 -34.13 -2.38 37.02
CA ASN A 161 -33.82 -1.69 38.26
C ASN A 161 -32.33 -1.30 38.40
N LYS A 162 -31.55 -2.02 39.22
CA LYS A 162 -30.13 -1.75 39.53
C LYS A 162 -29.17 -2.70 38.80
N TYR A 163 -29.68 -3.59 37.97
CA TYR A 163 -28.92 -4.67 37.36
C TYR A 163 -29.00 -4.60 35.83
N VAL A 164 -27.92 -4.99 35.18
CA VAL A 164 -27.84 -5.14 33.73
C VAL A 164 -27.49 -6.58 33.45
N SER A 165 -28.38 -7.32 32.81
CA SER A 165 -28.13 -8.69 32.40
C SER A 165 -27.74 -8.77 30.92
N ALA A 166 -26.81 -9.66 30.60
CA ALA A 166 -26.40 -10.00 29.25
C ALA A 166 -27.16 -11.25 28.81
N VAL A 167 -27.97 -11.12 27.75
CA VAL A 167 -28.70 -12.25 27.16
C VAL A 167 -27.89 -12.84 26.02
N HIS A 168 -27.57 -14.13 26.12
CA HIS A 168 -26.84 -14.90 25.11
C HIS A 168 -27.65 -16.13 24.66
N LEU A 169 -27.09 -16.92 23.74
CA LEU A 169 -27.80 -18.05 23.13
C LEU A 169 -28.18 -19.18 24.11
N GLU A 170 -27.44 -19.30 25.20
CA GLU A 170 -27.56 -20.40 26.17
C GLU A 170 -28.24 -19.95 27.48
N GLY A 171 -28.57 -18.67 27.63
CA GLY A 171 -29.17 -18.14 28.84
C GLY A 171 -28.94 -16.65 29.08
N GLU A 172 -29.11 -16.24 30.33
CA GLU A 172 -28.97 -14.87 30.80
C GLU A 172 -28.02 -14.84 32.00
N LEU A 173 -27.08 -13.89 32.00
CA LEU A 173 -26.10 -13.69 33.06
C LEU A 173 -26.10 -12.23 33.54
N LEU A 174 -25.79 -12.01 34.82
CA LEU A 174 -25.81 -10.71 35.49
C LEU A 174 -24.49 -9.93 35.39
#